data_AF-A0A2S9YRQ2-F1
#
_entry.id   AF-A0A2S9YRQ2-F1
#
_cell.length_a   1.000
_cell.length_b   1.000
_cell.length_c   1.000
_cell.angle_alpha   90.00
_cell.angle_beta   90.00
_cell.angle_gamma   90.00
#
_symmetry.space_group_name_H-M   'P 1'
#
loop_
_entity.id
_entity.type
_entity.pdbx_description
1 polymer ?
#
loop_
_entity_poly.entity_id
_entity_poly.type
_entity_poly.pdbx_seq_one_letter_code
_entity_poly.pdbx_strand_id
1 'polypeptide(L)'
;MKKFRTLMALLALAPMLAACAPAPADVCQHVVDLMKKELGEQVDAMPEEEITKIKDNCVKEAEKEKEMKGSMEYNKQAKCVMAATSLEGLAKCEEGDKKE
;
A
#
# COMPACT_ATOMS: atom_id res chain seq x y z
N MET A 1 -30.42 4.07 36.46
CA MET A 1 -30.07 4.81 35.22
C MET A 1 -28.64 5.39 35.27
N LYS A 2 -27.59 4.56 35.42
CA LYS A 2 -26.19 5.05 35.56
C LYS A 2 -25.15 4.31 34.71
N LYS A 3 -25.58 3.27 33.98
CA LYS A 3 -24.70 2.35 33.23
C LYS A 3 -24.60 2.69 31.72
N PHE A 4 -25.46 3.59 31.22
CA PHE A 4 -25.51 3.95 29.80
C PHE A 4 -24.60 5.12 29.41
N ARG A 5 -24.01 5.84 30.37
CA ARG A 5 -23.17 7.01 30.10
C ARG A 5 -21.74 6.67 29.65
N THR A 6 -21.26 5.46 29.93
CA THR A 6 -19.86 5.08 29.65
C THR A 6 -19.67 4.54 28.23
N LEU A 7 -20.74 4.18 27.53
CA LEU A 7 -20.66 3.55 26.19
C LEU A 7 -20.57 4.55 25.02
N MET A 8 -20.78 5.85 25.26
CA MET A 8 -20.78 6.86 24.19
C MET A 8 -19.41 7.54 23.96
N ALA A 9 -18.38 7.23 24.77
CA ALA A 9 -17.07 7.86 24.65
C ALA A 9 -16.10 7.15 23.67
N LEU A 10 -16.43 5.94 23.20
CA LEU A 10 -15.54 5.13 22.36
C LEU A 10 -15.80 5.26 20.84
N LEU A 11 -16.86 5.96 20.42
CA LEU A 11 -17.23 6.12 19.01
C LEU A 11 -16.63 7.36 18.33
N ALA A 12 -16.02 8.29 19.09
CA ALA A 12 -15.49 9.54 18.55
C ALA A 12 -14.09 9.42 17.89
N LEU A 13 -13.45 8.24 17.96
CA LEU A 13 -12.13 8.00 17.36
C LEU A 13 -12.19 7.29 15.99
N ALA A 14 -13.37 6.84 15.57
CA ALA A 14 -13.57 6.18 14.28
C ALA A 14 -13.21 7.04 13.03
N PRO A 15 -13.35 8.39 13.01
CA PRO A 15 -13.13 9.14 11.78
C PRO A 15 -11.65 9.25 11.35
N MET A 16 -10.69 8.96 12.25
CA MET A 16 -9.26 9.13 11.94
C MET A 16 -8.66 7.99 11.10
N LEU A 17 -9.37 6.87 10.96
CA LEU A 17 -8.88 5.71 10.18
C LEU A 17 -9.13 5.83 8.68
N ALA A 18 -9.93 6.80 8.23
CA ALA A 18 -10.26 6.98 6.81
C ALA A 18 -9.26 7.86 6.03
N ALA A 19 -8.36 8.58 6.74
CA ALA A 19 -7.47 9.59 6.15
C ALA A 19 -6.03 9.13 5.88
N CYS A 20 -5.63 7.93 6.30
CA CYS A 20 -4.28 7.43 6.06
C CYS A 20 -4.19 6.84 4.64
N ALA A 21 -3.64 7.62 3.70
CA ALA A 21 -3.09 7.05 2.47
C ALA A 21 -1.82 6.26 2.83
N PRO A 22 -1.62 5.05 2.30
CA PRO A 22 -0.34 4.35 2.44
C PRO A 22 0.80 5.26 1.95
N ALA A 23 1.92 5.32 2.68
CA ALA A 23 3.08 6.04 2.19
C ALA A 23 3.68 5.24 1.01
N PRO A 24 4.27 5.92 -0.01
CA PRO A 24 4.94 5.24 -1.12
C PRO A 24 5.98 4.21 -0.67
N ALA A 25 6.72 4.52 0.41
CA ALA A 25 7.68 3.60 1.01
C ALA A 25 7.04 2.29 1.49
N ASP A 26 5.86 2.36 2.12
CA ASP A 26 5.15 1.18 2.63
C ASP A 26 4.61 0.32 1.48
N VAL A 27 4.08 0.97 0.45
CA VAL A 27 3.59 0.31 -0.78
C VAL A 27 4.73 -0.45 -1.45
N CYS A 28 5.88 0.20 -1.65
CA CYS A 28 7.04 -0.41 -2.29
C CYS A 28 7.66 -1.52 -1.44
N GLN A 29 7.69 -1.36 -0.11
CA GLN A 29 8.13 -2.43 0.78
C GLN A 29 7.22 -3.66 0.67
N HIS A 30 5.90 -3.46 0.65
CA HIS A 30 4.93 -4.55 0.51
C HIS A 30 5.10 -5.32 -0.81
N VAL A 31 5.37 -4.62 -1.91
CA VAL A 31 5.67 -5.27 -3.20
C VAL A 31 6.94 -6.13 -3.12
N VAL A 32 8.02 -5.61 -2.51
CA VAL A 32 9.25 -6.38 -2.30
C VAL A 32 8.99 -7.60 -1.41
N ASP A 33 8.18 -7.46 -0.37
CA ASP A 33 7.83 -8.57 0.52
C ASP A 33 7.01 -9.65 -0.20
N LEU A 34 6.10 -9.26 -1.10
CA LEU A 34 5.39 -10.19 -1.97
C LEU A 34 6.34 -10.89 -2.95
N MET A 35 7.28 -10.16 -3.54
CA MET A 35 8.31 -10.75 -4.41
C MET A 35 9.14 -11.78 -3.64
N LYS A 36 9.62 -11.45 -2.43
CA LYS A 36 10.34 -12.39 -1.57
C LYS A 36 9.49 -13.62 -1.25
N LYS A 37 8.23 -13.42 -0.90
CA LYS A 37 7.30 -14.49 -0.55
C LYS A 37 7.07 -15.47 -1.70
N GLU A 38 6.92 -14.98 -2.93
CA GLU A 38 6.57 -15.82 -4.08
C GLU A 38 7.76 -16.35 -4.87
N LEU A 39 8.82 -15.55 -4.99
CA LEU A 39 10.00 -15.87 -5.78
C LEU A 39 11.13 -16.45 -4.92
N GLY A 40 11.06 -16.30 -3.60
CA GLY A 40 11.94 -16.94 -2.62
C GLY A 40 13.42 -16.72 -2.92
N GLU A 41 14.12 -17.82 -3.17
CA GLU A 41 15.57 -17.87 -3.42
C GLU A 41 16.03 -16.92 -4.54
N GLN A 42 15.19 -16.60 -5.53
CA GLN A 42 15.56 -15.65 -6.58
C GLN A 42 15.77 -14.23 -6.05
N VAL A 43 14.97 -13.83 -5.06
CA VAL A 43 15.05 -12.52 -4.44
C VAL A 43 16.10 -12.49 -3.35
N ASP A 44 16.27 -13.60 -2.62
CA ASP A 44 17.32 -13.74 -1.61
C ASP A 44 18.73 -13.83 -2.23
N ALA A 45 18.84 -14.29 -3.48
CA ALA A 45 20.09 -14.29 -4.23
C ALA A 45 20.47 -12.90 -4.79
N MET A 46 19.55 -11.93 -4.79
CA MET A 46 19.88 -10.57 -5.20
C MET A 46 20.68 -9.85 -4.12
N PRO A 47 21.71 -9.07 -4.48
CA PRO A 47 22.41 -8.20 -3.55
C PRO A 47 21.45 -7.25 -2.82
N GLU A 48 21.65 -7.03 -1.52
CA GLU A 48 20.80 -6.10 -0.73
C GLU A 48 20.77 -4.68 -1.30
N GLU A 49 21.89 -4.25 -1.89
CA GLU A 49 22.01 -2.98 -2.61
C GLU A 49 21.08 -2.89 -3.83
N GLU A 50 20.86 -4.01 -4.52
CA GLU A 50 19.94 -4.10 -5.65
C GLU A 50 18.50 -4.04 -5.18
N ILE A 51 18.14 -4.77 -4.12
CA ILE A 51 16.81 -4.69 -3.49
C ILE A 51 16.52 -3.27 -3.00
N THR A 52 17.50 -2.62 -2.38
CA THR A 52 17.38 -1.24 -1.91
C THR A 52 17.14 -0.29 -3.08
N LYS A 53 17.90 -0.43 -4.17
CA LYS A 53 17.75 0.37 -5.37
C LYS A 53 16.39 0.16 -6.06
N ILE A 54 15.88 -1.08 -6.08
CA ILE A 54 14.53 -1.39 -6.58
C ILE A 54 13.48 -0.65 -5.75
N LYS A 55 13.59 -0.71 -4.42
CA LYS A 55 12.67 -0.01 -3.51
C LYS A 55 12.74 1.51 -3.70
N ASP A 56 13.93 2.10 -3.76
CA ASP A 56 14.10 3.54 -3.92
C ASP A 56 13.54 4.04 -5.25
N ASN A 57 13.77 3.28 -6.33
CA ASN A 57 13.17 3.59 -7.63
C ASN A 57 11.65 3.47 -7.59
N CYS A 58 11.11 2.43 -6.94
CA CYS A 58 9.67 2.29 -6.75
C CYS A 58 9.08 3.50 -6.02
N VAL A 59 9.71 3.95 -4.91
CA VAL A 59 9.24 5.11 -4.15
C VAL A 59 9.21 6.36 -5.03
N LYS A 60 10.28 6.59 -5.79
CA LYS A 60 10.38 7.75 -6.69
C LYS A 60 9.30 7.74 -7.78
N GLU A 61 9.02 6.58 -8.38
CA GLU A 61 7.97 6.47 -9.39
C GLU A 61 6.57 6.59 -8.78
N ALA A 62 6.35 6.01 -7.59
CA ALA A 62 5.10 6.16 -6.85
C ALA A 62 4.83 7.61 -6.42
N GLU A 63 5.87 8.37 -6.05
CA GLU A 63 5.76 9.81 -5.78
C GLU A 63 5.37 10.59 -7.05
N LYS A 64 6.03 10.33 -8.19
CA LYS A 64 5.65 10.94 -9.47
C LYS A 64 4.23 10.57 -9.88
N GLU A 65 3.83 9.32 -9.72
CA GLU A 65 2.49 8.84 -10.04
C GLU A 65 1.45 9.55 -9.18
N LYS A 66 1.72 9.73 -7.88
CA LYS A 66 0.90 10.52 -6.97
C LYS A 66 0.78 11.98 -7.40
N GLU A 67 1.86 12.58 -7.90
CA GLU A 67 1.84 13.94 -8.44
C GLU A 67 1.01 14.04 -9.73
N MET A 68 1.09 13.04 -10.61
CA MET A 68 0.40 13.02 -11.91
C MET A 68 -1.09 12.68 -11.80
N LYS A 69 -1.44 11.61 -11.07
CA LYS A 69 -2.82 11.13 -10.90
C LYS A 69 -3.58 11.86 -9.79
N GLY A 70 -2.86 12.55 -8.91
CA GLY A 70 -3.42 13.17 -7.71
C GLY A 70 -3.53 12.19 -6.55
N SER A 71 -3.64 12.76 -5.34
CA SER A 71 -3.58 12.00 -4.09
C SER A 71 -4.73 11.00 -3.91
N MET A 72 -5.90 11.24 -4.52
CA MET A 72 -7.08 10.40 -4.38
C MET A 72 -6.94 9.09 -5.18
N GLU A 73 -6.62 9.19 -6.47
CA GLU A 73 -6.44 8.01 -7.33
C GLU A 73 -5.23 7.19 -6.90
N TYR A 74 -4.12 7.85 -6.56
CA TYR A 74 -2.97 7.15 -5.98
C TYR A 74 -3.34 6.39 -4.70
N ASN A 75 -4.14 6.98 -3.81
CA ASN A 75 -4.55 6.31 -2.57
C ASN A 75 -5.43 5.08 -2.85
N LYS A 76 -6.33 5.15 -3.84
CA LYS A 76 -7.14 4.00 -4.27
C LYS A 76 -6.27 2.86 -4.78
N GLN A 77 -5.30 3.17 -5.64
CA GLN A 77 -4.33 2.21 -6.17
C GLN A 77 -3.43 1.64 -5.07
N ALA A 78 -2.84 2.50 -4.23
CA ALA A 78 -2.00 2.11 -3.10
C ALA A 78 -2.75 1.19 -2.13
N LYS A 79 -4.02 1.48 -1.81
CA LYS A 79 -4.85 0.60 -0.98
C LYS A 79 -5.08 -0.76 -1.63
N CYS A 80 -5.30 -0.81 -2.95
CA CYS A 80 -5.41 -2.08 -3.67
C CYS A 80 -4.11 -2.88 -3.56
N VAL A 81 -2.96 -2.23 -3.82
CA VAL A 81 -1.64 -2.86 -3.73
C VAL A 81 -1.38 -3.40 -2.32
N MET A 82 -1.66 -2.61 -1.28
CA MET A 82 -1.51 -3.03 0.11
C MET A 82 -2.44 -4.18 0.52
N ALA A 83 -3.59 -4.33 -0.14
CA ALA A 83 -4.53 -5.42 0.09
C ALA A 83 -4.16 -6.69 -0.70
N ALA A 84 -3.31 -6.59 -1.73
CA ALA A 84 -2.89 -7.73 -2.51
C ALA A 84 -2.03 -8.67 -1.67
N THR A 85 -2.31 -9.97 -1.78
CA THR A 85 -1.57 -11.03 -1.07
C THR A 85 -0.67 -11.86 -1.99
N SER A 86 -0.68 -11.53 -3.28
CA SER A 86 0.08 -12.20 -4.35
C SER A 86 0.49 -11.26 -5.47
N LEU A 87 1.51 -11.64 -6.26
CA LEU A 87 1.95 -10.85 -7.42
C LEU A 87 0.86 -10.76 -8.49
N GLU A 88 0.06 -11.82 -8.68
CA GLU A 88 -1.13 -11.77 -9.57
C GLU A 88 -2.19 -10.77 -9.05
N GLY A 89 -2.32 -10.65 -7.73
CA GLY A 89 -3.20 -9.67 -7.10
C GLY A 89 -2.75 -8.24 -7.36
N LEU A 90 -1.43 -7.99 -7.36
CA LEU A 90 -0.86 -6.68 -7.71
C LEU A 90 -1.19 -6.28 -9.14
N ALA A 91 -1.06 -7.19 -10.10
CA ALA A 91 -1.33 -6.90 -11.52
C ALA A 91 -2.77 -6.40 -11.74
N LYS A 92 -3.74 -6.91 -10.97
CA LYS A 92 -5.15 -6.49 -11.04
C LYS A 92 -5.38 -5.08 -10.49
N CYS A 93 -4.47 -4.55 -9.68
CA CYS A 93 -4.56 -3.19 -9.15
C CYS A 93 -4.21 -2.12 -10.19
N GLU A 94 -3.36 -2.42 -11.18
CA GLU A 94 -3.07 -1.51 -12.29
C GLU A 94 -4.17 -1.53 -13.36
N GLU A 95 -4.86 -2.67 -13.54
CA GLU A 95 -5.94 -2.82 -14.52
C GLU A 95 -7.29 -2.24 -14.04
N GLY A 96 -7.45 -2.04 -12.73
CA GLY A 96 -8.63 -1.41 -12.13
C GLY A 96 -8.85 0.06 -12.51
N ASP A 97 -7.80 0.74 -13.02
CA ASP A 97 -7.87 2.11 -13.55
C ASP A 97 -8.35 2.18 -15.02
N LYS A 98 -8.54 1.03 -15.71
CA LYS A 98 -8.99 0.97 -17.12
C LYS A 98 -10.45 0.55 -17.30
N LYS A 99 -11.21 0.40 -16.23
CA LYS A 99 -12.65 0.10 -16.28
C LYS A 99 -13.43 1.18 -15.53
N GLU A 100 -13.58 2.33 -16.17
CA GLU A 100 -14.79 3.16 -16.10
C GLU A 100 -15.29 3.43 -17.52
#